data_AF-A0A7H4N2B1-F1
#
_entry.id   AF-A0A7H4N2B1-F1
#
_cell.length_a   1.000
_cell.length_b   1.000
_cell.length_c   1.000
_cell.angle_alpha   90.00
_cell.angle_beta   90.00
_cell.angle_gamma   90.00
#
_symmetry.space_group_name_H-M   'P 1'
#
loop_
_entity.id
_entity.type
_entity.pdbx_description
1 polymer ?
#
loop_
_entity_poly.entity_id
_entity_poly.type
_entity_poly.pdbx_seq_one_letter_code
_entity_poly.pdbx_strand_id
1 'polypeptide(L)'
;MEMKVISIAWSKFDELWLSNDLTLPFSIEYNQVRWVTNSPKEISGCLNNRISSVKLGVDYLVIENNKIEVFTHLLVYTTNGILDVFNNLDENGYSLTSDFDDKTMDVV
;
A
#
# COMPACT_ATOMS: atom_id res chain seq x y z
N MET A 1 -16.80 0.51 -21.25
CA MET A 1 -15.50 0.06 -20.71
C MET A 1 -15.76 -0.27 -19.26
N GLU A 2 -15.52 -1.51 -18.84
CA GLU A 2 -15.80 -1.95 -17.47
C GLU A 2 -14.77 -1.34 -16.51
N MET A 3 -15.23 -0.76 -15.41
CA MET A 3 -14.35 -0.19 -14.40
C MET A 3 -13.69 -1.34 -13.64
N LYS A 4 -12.35 -1.40 -13.67
CA LYS A 4 -11.59 -2.35 -12.86
C LYS A 4 -11.26 -1.70 -11.53
N VAL A 5 -11.55 -2.39 -10.44
CA VAL A 5 -11.24 -1.95 -9.08
C VAL A 5 -10.02 -2.73 -8.61
N ILE A 6 -9.15 -2.05 -7.86
CA ILE A 6 -8.14 -2.69 -7.02
C ILE A 6 -8.36 -2.13 -5.63
N SER A 7 -8.67 -3.01 -4.68
CA SER A 7 -8.77 -2.70 -3.27
C SER A 7 -7.47 -3.10 -2.59
N ILE A 8 -6.91 -2.19 -1.80
CA ILE A 8 -5.67 -2.38 -1.03
C ILE A 8 -6.03 -2.08 0.42
N ALA A 9 -5.81 -3.04 1.31
CA ALA A 9 -6.11 -2.90 2.72
C ALA A 9 -5.08 -3.61 3.59
N TRP A 10 -4.90 -3.11 4.80
CA TRP A 10 -4.07 -3.73 5.84
C TRP A 10 -5.02 -4.30 6.90
N SER A 11 -5.05 -5.64 7.04
CA SER A 11 -5.92 -6.31 8.03
C SER A 11 -5.41 -6.16 9.46
N LYS A 12 -4.09 -6.03 9.58
CA LYS A 12 -3.31 -5.68 10.76
C LYS A 12 -2.25 -4.70 10.31
N PHE A 13 -1.45 -4.20 11.26
CA PHE A 13 -0.35 -3.28 10.97
C PHE A 13 0.55 -3.76 9.82
N ASP A 14 0.77 -5.08 9.68
CA ASP A 14 1.78 -5.70 8.83
C ASP A 14 1.23 -6.74 7.83
N GLU A 15 -0.10 -6.83 7.69
CA GLU A 15 -0.75 -7.89 6.92
C GLU A 15 -1.55 -7.29 5.75
N LEU A 16 -0.89 -7.18 4.60
CA LEU A 16 -1.42 -6.63 3.35
C LEU A 16 -2.42 -7.57 2.67
N TRP A 17 -3.51 -6.99 2.19
CA TRP A 17 -4.54 -7.64 1.38
C TRP A 17 -4.81 -6.87 0.10
N LEU A 18 -4.97 -7.62 -1.00
CA LEU A 18 -5.30 -7.11 -2.32
C LEU A 18 -6.54 -7.82 -2.86
N SER A 19 -7.51 -7.07 -3.37
CA SER A 19 -8.68 -7.60 -4.06
C SER A 19 -8.97 -6.80 -5.33
N ASN A 20 -9.79 -7.37 -6.22
CA ASN A 20 -10.30 -6.70 -7.43
C ASN A 20 -11.77 -6.24 -7.29
N ASP A 21 -12.31 -6.28 -6.08
CA ASP A 21 -13.64 -5.83 -5.70
C ASP A 21 -13.60 -4.99 -4.41
N LEU A 22 -14.77 -4.62 -3.89
CA LEU A 22 -14.92 -3.87 -2.64
C LEU A 22 -15.14 -4.78 -1.43
N THR A 23 -14.54 -5.98 -1.43
CA THR A 23 -14.58 -6.88 -0.27
C THR A 23 -13.39 -6.64 0.65
N LEU A 24 -13.62 -6.83 1.95
CA LEU A 24 -12.56 -6.96 2.93
C LEU A 24 -12.45 -8.44 3.30
N PRO A 25 -11.27 -9.06 3.16
CA PRO A 25 -11.08 -10.49 3.46
C PRO A 25 -10.92 -10.77 4.96
N PHE A 26 -11.17 -9.76 5.80
CA PHE A 26 -11.04 -9.84 7.26
C PHE A 26 -12.26 -9.19 7.94
N SER A 27 -12.52 -9.63 9.18
CA SER A 27 -13.60 -9.07 10.00
C SER A 27 -13.30 -7.62 10.35
N ILE A 28 -14.26 -6.74 10.13
CA ILE A 28 -14.19 -5.33 10.57
C ILE A 28 -14.57 -5.17 12.06
N GLU A 29 -14.90 -6.27 12.74
CA GLU A 29 -15.44 -6.31 14.09
C GLU A 29 -16.65 -5.36 14.26
N TYR A 30 -16.68 -4.57 15.34
CA TYR A 30 -17.71 -3.57 15.66
C TYR A 30 -17.47 -2.23 14.96
N ASN A 31 -16.51 -2.15 14.04
CA ASN A 31 -16.19 -0.91 13.32
C ASN A 31 -17.08 -0.74 12.08
N GLN A 32 -17.24 0.51 11.66
CA GLN A 32 -17.90 0.85 10.40
C GLN A 32 -16.85 1.18 9.35
N VAL A 33 -17.00 0.61 8.16
CA VAL A 33 -16.14 0.89 7.01
C VAL A 33 -16.87 1.82 6.04
N ARG A 34 -16.15 2.83 5.55
CA ARG A 34 -16.62 3.73 4.50
C ARG A 34 -15.66 3.70 3.32
N TRP A 35 -16.18 3.38 2.14
CA TRP A 35 -15.44 3.57 0.89
C TRP A 35 -15.48 5.05 0.50
N VAL A 36 -14.32 5.66 0.32
CA VAL A 36 -14.17 7.07 -0.06
C VAL A 36 -13.46 7.14 -1.40
N THR A 37 -14.07 7.83 -2.36
CA THR A 37 -13.40 8.15 -3.62
C THR A 37 -12.47 9.33 -3.40
N ASN A 38 -11.17 9.04 -3.36
CA ASN A 38 -10.12 10.05 -3.29
C ASN A 38 -9.42 10.18 -4.65
N SER A 39 -8.93 11.39 -4.96
CA SER A 39 -8.08 11.66 -6.12
C SER A 39 -6.68 12.11 -5.68
N PRO A 40 -5.89 11.21 -5.05
CA PRO A 40 -4.55 11.56 -4.61
C PRO A 40 -3.69 11.93 -5.83
N LYS A 41 -3.03 13.09 -5.75
CA LYS A 41 -2.22 13.63 -6.86
C LYS A 41 -1.00 12.76 -7.11
N GLU A 42 -0.53 12.09 -6.08
CA GLU A 42 0.62 11.18 -6.05
C GLU A 42 0.42 10.01 -7.02
N ILE A 43 -0.79 9.43 -7.05
CA ILE A 43 -1.14 8.37 -8.01
C ILE A 43 -1.12 8.91 -9.45
N SER A 44 -1.50 10.17 -9.67
CA SER A 44 -1.61 10.73 -11.02
C SER A 44 -0.28 10.71 -11.78
N GLY A 45 0.85 10.87 -11.09
CA GLY A 45 2.19 10.79 -11.70
C GLY A 45 2.56 9.37 -12.17
N CYS A 46 1.86 8.36 -11.65
CA CYS A 46 2.09 6.94 -11.94
C CYS A 46 1.12 6.40 -13.00
N LEU A 47 -0.01 7.07 -13.25
CA LEU A 47 -0.99 6.66 -14.26
C LEU A 47 -0.35 6.58 -15.65
N ASN A 48 -0.77 5.59 -16.43
CA ASN A 48 -0.29 5.30 -17.79
C ASN A 48 1.20 4.94 -17.91
N ASN A 49 1.90 4.73 -16.79
CA ASN A 49 3.26 4.22 -16.81
C ASN A 49 3.28 2.70 -16.85
N ARG A 50 4.38 2.14 -17.37
CA ARG A 50 4.62 0.71 -17.32
C ARG A 50 5.07 0.34 -15.90
N ILE A 51 4.38 -0.62 -15.29
CA ILE A 51 4.83 -1.25 -14.05
C ILE A 51 5.96 -2.23 -14.39
N SER A 52 7.11 -2.09 -13.73
CA SER A 52 8.25 -2.98 -13.88
C SER A 52 8.27 -4.08 -12.83
N SER A 53 7.93 -3.75 -11.58
CA SER A 53 7.87 -4.70 -10.46
C SER A 53 6.96 -4.19 -9.34
N VAL A 54 6.50 -5.12 -8.50
CA VAL A 54 5.80 -4.82 -7.25
C VAL A 54 6.56 -5.49 -6.11
N LYS A 55 6.81 -4.74 -5.03
CA LYS A 55 7.55 -5.21 -3.86
C LYS A 55 6.84 -4.81 -2.57
N LEU A 56 7.16 -5.50 -1.48
CA LEU A 56 6.87 -5.05 -0.13
C LEU A 56 8.10 -4.33 0.44
N GLY A 57 7.90 -3.13 0.96
CA GLY A 57 8.91 -2.37 1.68
C GLY A 57 8.78 -2.56 3.19
N VAL A 58 9.93 -2.62 3.87
CA VAL A 58 10.04 -2.69 5.33
C VAL A 58 10.09 -1.29 5.91
N ASP A 59 9.33 -1.05 6.97
CA ASP A 59 9.56 -0.01 7.96
C ASP A 59 9.74 -0.68 9.34
N TYR A 60 9.82 0.09 10.41
CA TYR A 60 10.14 -0.43 11.73
C TYR A 60 9.23 0.10 12.82
N LEU A 61 8.71 -0.82 13.62
CA LEU A 61 8.07 -0.50 14.89
C LEU A 61 9.14 -0.44 15.99
N VAL A 62 9.25 0.70 16.65
CA VAL A 62 10.15 0.88 17.81
C VAL A 62 9.34 0.76 19.09
N ILE A 63 9.60 -0.29 19.86
CA ILE A 63 9.01 -0.52 21.19
C ILE A 63 10.16 -0.53 22.19
N GLU A 64 10.20 0.48 23.07
CA GLU A 64 11.30 0.71 24.00
C GLU A 64 12.65 0.80 23.26
N ASN A 65 13.54 -0.17 23.47
CA ASN A 65 14.84 -0.26 22.82
C ASN A 65 14.88 -1.33 21.71
N ASN A 66 13.74 -1.93 21.36
CA ASN A 66 13.64 -2.94 20.32
C ASN A 66 13.12 -2.33 19.02
N LYS A 67 13.80 -2.63 17.92
CA LYS A 67 13.40 -2.25 16.56
C LYS A 67 12.95 -3.51 15.84
N ILE A 68 11.67 -3.57 15.48
CA ILE A 68 11.04 -4.74 14.84
C ILE A 68 10.78 -4.38 13.38
N GLU A 69 11.26 -5.20 12.45
CA GLU A 69 10.96 -5.06 11.01
C GLU A 69 9.48 -5.35 10.74
N VAL A 70 8.83 -4.49 9.96
CA VAL A 70 7.43 -4.63 9.60
C VAL A 70 7.20 -4.24 8.15
N PHE A 71 6.49 -5.08 7.39
CA PHE A 71 6.16 -4.79 6.00
C PHE A 71 4.88 -3.95 5.91
N THR A 72 5.04 -2.63 5.90
CA THR A 72 3.94 -1.67 5.88
C THR A 72 3.78 -0.94 4.56
N HIS A 73 4.66 -1.19 3.58
CA HIS A 73 4.69 -0.51 2.28
C HIS A 73 4.43 -1.49 1.13
N LEU A 74 3.54 -1.13 0.21
CA LEU A 74 3.39 -1.73 -1.11
C LEU A 74 4.00 -0.80 -2.15
N LEU A 75 5.12 -1.23 -2.72
CA LEU A 75 5.92 -0.46 -3.66
C LEU A 75 5.63 -0.91 -5.09
N VAL A 76 5.06 -0.03 -5.91
CA VAL A 76 4.83 -0.26 -7.34
C VAL A 76 5.86 0.54 -8.13
N TYR A 77 6.83 -0.15 -8.71
CA TYR A 77 7.89 0.46 -9.50
C TYR A 77 7.36 0.74 -10.91
N THR A 78 7.50 1.99 -11.34
CA THR A 78 7.07 2.47 -12.65
C THR A 78 8.19 3.21 -13.37
N THR A 79 7.99 3.55 -14.64
CA THR A 79 8.92 4.38 -15.41
C THR A 79 9.09 5.80 -14.87
N ASN A 80 8.15 6.30 -14.06
CA ASN A 80 8.17 7.66 -13.49
C ASN A 80 8.56 7.69 -12.01
N GLY A 81 9.00 6.57 -11.45
CA GLY A 81 9.31 6.43 -10.02
C GLY A 81 8.51 5.31 -9.37
N ILE A 82 8.51 5.31 -8.04
CA ILE A 82 7.91 4.29 -7.19
C ILE A 82 6.65 4.90 -6.58
N LEU A 83 5.50 4.29 -6.85
CA LEU A 83 4.29 4.55 -6.06
C LEU A 83 4.39 3.72 -4.78
N ASP A 84 4.53 4.42 -3.67
CA ASP A 84 4.46 3.84 -2.34
C ASP A 84 3.04 3.98 -1.80
N VAL A 85 2.40 2.84 -1.53
CA VAL A 85 1.12 2.77 -0.81
C VAL A 85 1.39 2.15 0.54
N PHE A 86 1.21 2.90 1.61
CA PHE A 86 1.61 2.49 2.95
C PHE A 86 0.47 2.56 3.97
N ASN A 87 0.60 1.78 5.03
CA ASN A 87 -0.33 1.83 6.16
C ASN A 87 -0.20 3.18 6.88
N ASN A 88 -1.21 4.06 6.75
CA ASN A 88 -1.32 5.32 7.46
C ASN A 88 -2.41 5.24 8.54
N LEU A 89 -2.40 4.15 9.31
CA LEU A 89 -3.34 3.82 10.38
C LEU A 89 -4.75 3.47 9.88
N ASP A 90 -5.67 4.43 9.89
CA ASP A 90 -7.07 4.24 9.51
C ASP A 90 -7.31 4.39 8.01
N GLU A 91 -6.29 4.85 7.27
CA GLU A 91 -6.32 4.97 5.83
C GLU A 91 -4.99 4.54 5.17
N ASN A 92 -4.99 4.51 3.84
CA ASN A 92 -3.77 4.29 3.07
C ASN A 92 -3.10 5.63 2.80
N GLY A 93 -1.81 5.71 3.09
CA GLY A 93 -0.96 6.79 2.62
C GLY A 93 -0.47 6.53 1.20
N TYR A 94 -0.17 7.61 0.47
CA TYR A 94 0.34 7.55 -0.90
C TYR A 94 1.54 8.49 -1.04
N SER A 95 2.61 8.02 -1.66
CA SER A 95 3.76 8.85 -2.04
C SER A 95 4.29 8.44 -3.40
N LEU A 96 4.80 9.43 -4.16
CA LEU A 96 5.57 9.17 -5.37
C LEU A 96 7.02 9.55 -5.09
N THR A 97 7.89 8.55 -5.01
CA THR A 97 9.30 8.70 -4.68
C THR A 97 10.19 8.20 -5.83
N SER A 98 11.41 8.73 -5.91
CA SER A 98 12.43 8.23 -6.84
C SER A 98 13.18 7.01 -6.30
N ASP A 99 13.18 6.82 -4.97
CA ASP A 99 13.90 5.74 -4.32
C ASP A 99 13.20 5.25 -3.05
N PHE A 100 13.55 4.04 -2.61
CA PHE A 100 13.13 3.45 -1.33
C PHE A 100 14.35 2.77 -0.69
N ASP A 101 14.94 3.46 0.29
CA ASP A 101 16.25 3.13 0.85
C ASP A 101 16.24 1.89 1.76
N ASP A 102 15.06 1.48 2.22
CA ASP A 102 14.89 0.37 3.14
C ASP A 102 14.79 -0.99 2.44
N LYS A 103 14.85 -2.04 3.24
CA LYS A 103 14.79 -3.43 2.78
C LYS A 103 13.47 -3.68 2.05
N THR A 104 13.55 -4.39 0.92
CA THR A 104 12.39 -4.79 0.13
C THR A 104 12.34 -6.31 -0.05
N MET A 105 11.13 -6.82 -0.28
CA MET A 105 10.85 -8.21 -0.63
C MET A 105 10.00 -8.26 -1.89
N ASP A 106 10.34 -9.14 -2.84
CA ASP A 106 9.55 -9.30 -4.06
C ASP A 106 8.18 -9.92 -3.76
N VAL A 107 7.13 -9.41 -4.41
CA VAL A 107 5.80 -10.04 -4.40
C VAL A 107 5.77 -11.06 -5.54
N VAL A 108 5.67 -12.36 -5.20
CA VAL A 108 5.71 -13.49 -6.15
C VAL A 108 4.43 -13.58 -6.97
#